data_AF-A0A7W3VTH5-F1
#
_entry.id   AF-A0A7W3VTH5-F1
#
_cell.length_a   1.000
_cell.length_b   1.000
_cell.length_c   1.000
_cell.angle_alpha   90.00
_cell.angle_beta   90.00
_cell.angle_gamma   90.00
#
_symmetry.space_group_name_H-M   'P 1'
#
loop_
_entity.id
_entity.type
_entity.pdbx_description
1 polymer ?
#
loop_
_entity_poly.entity_id
_entity_poly.type
_entity_poly.pdbx_seq_one_letter_code
_entity_poly.pdbx_strand_id
1 'polypeptide(L)'
;MWVTGVAAHPAGGLVATLQSDQGATFVLFSRPGEKLRFLDWALILESNCWGLPVFSSDGRYLAIRGNTYEHQVLVFEFPSLRRTRKISLGDPKRPNRNFSWLWENVAFGARPGVLWIGTPSGTLLERDVER
;
A
#
# COMPACT_ATOMS: atom_id res chain seq x y z
N MET A 1 -16.84 4.94 -0.55
CA MET A 1 -16.68 3.96 -1.63
C MET A 1 -15.88 2.76 -1.13
N TRP A 2 -16.41 1.55 -1.32
CA TRP A 2 -15.65 0.32 -1.10
C TRP A 2 -14.68 0.12 -2.26
N VAL A 3 -13.43 -0.22 -1.95
CA VAL A 3 -12.49 -0.73 -2.96
C VAL A 3 -12.65 -2.25 -2.99
N THR A 4 -12.97 -2.81 -4.15
CA THR A 4 -13.38 -4.22 -4.28
C THR A 4 -12.24 -5.24 -4.20
N GLY A 5 -11.00 -4.79 -3.98
CA GLY A 5 -9.83 -5.65 -3.96
C GLY A 5 -9.52 -6.22 -2.57
N VAL A 6 -8.77 -7.33 -2.57
CA VAL A 6 -8.34 -8.03 -1.37
C VAL A 6 -6.84 -8.33 -1.51
N ALA A 7 -6.07 -8.02 -0.47
CA ALA A 7 -4.68 -8.40 -0.35
C ALA A 7 -4.54 -9.53 0.69
N ALA A 8 -3.90 -10.64 0.32
CA ALA A 8 -3.63 -11.73 1.25
C ALA A 8 -2.24 -11.58 1.87
N HIS A 9 -2.15 -11.75 3.19
CA HIS A 9 -0.88 -11.88 3.88
C HIS A 9 -0.23 -13.21 3.47
N PRO A 10 1.09 -13.28 3.19
CA PRO A 10 1.75 -14.48 2.67
C PRO A 10 1.64 -15.71 3.59
N ALA A 11 1.56 -15.49 4.90
CA ALA A 11 1.32 -16.58 5.86
C ALA A 11 -0.12 -17.16 5.84
N GLY A 12 -1.02 -16.63 5.00
CA GLY A 12 -2.37 -17.16 4.77
C GLY A 12 -3.42 -16.87 5.86
N GLY A 13 -3.01 -16.46 7.06
CA GLY A 13 -3.93 -16.24 8.19
C GLY A 13 -4.65 -14.89 8.21
N LEU A 14 -4.42 -14.01 7.23
CA LEU A 14 -4.94 -12.64 7.24
C LEU A 14 -5.15 -12.10 5.83
N VAL A 15 -6.25 -11.38 5.63
CA VAL A 15 -6.53 -10.60 4.43
C VAL A 15 -6.76 -9.14 4.80
N ALA A 16 -6.51 -8.25 3.85
CA ALA A 16 -6.75 -6.83 3.96
C ALA A 16 -7.62 -6.33 2.80
N THR A 17 -8.51 -5.39 3.07
CA THR A 17 -9.28 -4.65 2.06
C THR A 17 -9.38 -3.18 2.47
N LEU A 18 -10.01 -2.35 1.63
CA LEU A 18 -10.12 -0.91 1.88
C LEU A 18 -11.57 -0.44 1.88
N GLN A 19 -11.88 0.39 2.86
CA GLN A 19 -13.06 1.24 2.86
C GLN A 19 -12.59 2.70 2.81
N SER A 20 -13.07 3.48 1.85
CA SER A 20 -12.55 4.83 1.61
C SER A 20 -13.68 5.84 1.46
N ASP A 21 -13.49 7.05 1.98
CA ASP A 21 -14.24 8.24 1.63
C ASP A 21 -13.28 9.42 1.43
N GLN A 22 -13.81 10.60 1.11
CA GLN A 22 -12.98 11.76 0.79
C GLN A 22 -12.06 12.19 1.95
N GLY A 23 -12.46 11.93 3.20
CA GLY A 23 -11.72 12.30 4.41
C GLY A 23 -10.69 11.26 4.84
N ALA A 24 -11.01 9.97 4.71
CA ALA A 24 -10.12 8.90 5.15
C ALA A 24 -10.28 7.59 4.37
N THR A 25 -9.20 6.81 4.37
CA THR A 25 -9.20 5.43 3.91
C THR A 25 -8.78 4.50 5.05
N PHE A 26 -9.58 3.48 5.29
CA PHE A 26 -9.34 2.44 6.28
C PHE A 26 -8.85 1.18 5.57
N VAL A 27 -7.66 0.70 5.95
CA VAL A 27 -7.23 -0.66 5.67
C VAL A 27 -7.81 -1.56 6.74
N LEU A 28 -8.79 -2.37 6.35
CA LEU A 28 -9.51 -3.28 7.22
C LEU A 28 -8.91 -4.68 7.09
N PHE A 29 -8.70 -5.35 8.21
CA PHE A 29 -8.10 -6.68 8.27
C PHE A 29 -9.14 -7.73 8.66
N SER A 30 -9.04 -8.94 8.13
CA SER A 30 -9.87 -10.07 8.53
C SER A 30 -9.05 -11.35 8.55
N ARG A 31 -9.46 -12.33 9.35
CA ARG A 31 -8.93 -13.69 9.30
C ARG A 31 -9.81 -14.52 8.37
N PRO A 32 -9.25 -15.21 7.36
CA PRO A 32 -10.00 -16.16 6.55
C PRO A 32 -10.68 -17.23 7.42
N GLY A 33 -11.92 -17.58 7.09
CA GLY A 33 -12.74 -18.55 7.82
C GLY A 33 -14.18 -18.57 7.30
N GLU A 34 -15.05 -19.36 7.93
CA GLU A 34 -16.45 -19.53 7.49
C GLU A 34 -17.26 -18.23 7.50
N LYS A 35 -16.90 -17.26 8.35
CA LYS A 35 -17.47 -15.91 8.39
C LYS A 35 -16.37 -14.87 8.46
N LEU A 36 -16.14 -14.16 7.35
CA LEU A 36 -15.23 -13.01 7.32
C LEU A 36 -15.82 -11.86 8.14
N ARG A 37 -15.15 -11.52 9.24
CA ARG A 37 -15.42 -10.33 10.03
C ARG A 37 -14.14 -9.50 10.12
N PHE A 38 -14.28 -8.19 10.03
CA PHE A 38 -13.13 -7.32 10.24
C PHE A 38 -12.68 -7.38 11.70
N LEU A 39 -11.38 -7.29 11.90
CA LEU A 39 -10.77 -7.13 13.22
C LEU A 39 -11.08 -5.72 13.75
N ASP A 40 -11.09 -5.55 15.07
CA ASP A 40 -11.25 -4.24 15.74
C ASP A 40 -10.01 -3.34 15.62
N TRP A 41 -9.25 -3.51 14.53
CA TRP A 41 -8.04 -2.77 14.22
C TRP A 41 -8.04 -2.43 12.73
N ALA A 42 -7.70 -1.18 12.41
CA ALA A 42 -7.52 -0.71 11.04
C ALA A 42 -6.29 0.20 10.93
N LEU A 43 -5.66 0.24 9.76
CA LEU A 43 -4.75 1.32 9.42
C LEU A 43 -5.55 2.46 8.79
N ILE A 44 -5.46 3.65 9.38
CA ILE A 44 -6.16 4.85 8.92
C ILE A 44 -5.19 5.68 8.09
N LEU A 45 -5.59 5.99 6.86
CA LEU A 45 -4.85 6.81 5.92
C LEU A 45 -5.64 8.07 5.61
N GLU A 46 -4.93 9.18 5.45
CA GLU A 46 -5.54 10.45 5.08
C GLU A 46 -6.08 10.40 3.65
N SER A 47 -7.30 10.91 3.47
CA SER A 47 -8.00 11.05 2.19
C SER A 47 -8.29 9.72 1.46
N ASN A 48 -8.73 9.81 0.21
CA ASN A 48 -9.04 8.71 -0.70
C ASN A 48 -7.91 8.41 -1.71
N CYS A 49 -8.23 7.57 -2.69
CA CYS A 49 -7.35 7.18 -3.80
C CYS A 49 -6.09 6.41 -3.38
N TRP A 50 -6.21 5.59 -2.34
CA TRP A 50 -5.22 4.57 -2.00
C TRP A 50 -5.52 3.28 -2.76
N GLY A 51 -4.48 2.69 -3.36
CA GLY A 51 -4.53 1.35 -3.96
C GLY A 51 -4.46 0.26 -2.90
N LEU A 52 -4.62 -1.00 -3.31
CA LEU A 52 -4.52 -2.13 -2.38
C LEU A 52 -3.14 -2.19 -1.72
N PRO A 53 -3.09 -2.61 -0.45
CA PRO A 53 -1.82 -2.81 0.20
C PRO A 53 -1.13 -4.06 -0.38
N VAL A 54 0.20 -4.03 -0.44
CA VAL A 54 1.06 -5.13 -0.85
C VAL A 54 1.86 -5.58 0.36
N PHE A 55 1.80 -6.87 0.69
CA PHE A 55 2.63 -7.45 1.74
C PHE A 55 4.00 -7.84 1.20
N SER A 56 5.05 -7.69 2.02
CA SER A 56 6.34 -8.31 1.73
C SER A 56 6.22 -9.83 1.76
N SER A 57 7.09 -10.55 1.06
CA SER A 57 7.07 -12.01 1.00
C SER A 57 7.25 -12.66 2.38
N ASP A 58 8.01 -12.02 3.27
CA ASP A 58 8.19 -12.42 4.66
C ASP A 58 7.06 -11.97 5.59
N GLY A 59 6.08 -11.20 5.09
CA GLY A 59 4.93 -10.68 5.83
C GLY A 59 5.24 -9.58 6.85
N ARG A 60 6.51 -9.14 6.96
CA ARG A 60 6.93 -8.16 7.96
C ARG A 60 6.62 -6.72 7.58
N TYR A 61 6.28 -6.46 6.33
CA TYR A 61 6.00 -5.12 5.82
C TYR A 61 4.72 -5.06 4.99
N LEU A 62 4.10 -3.89 5.03
CA LEU A 62 2.94 -3.51 4.25
C LEU A 62 3.24 -2.22 3.50
N ALA A 63 3.21 -2.24 2.17
CA ALA A 63 3.32 -1.05 1.35
C ALA A 63 1.96 -0.67 0.77
N ILE A 64 1.63 0.62 0.72
CA ILE A 64 0.43 1.11 0.07
C ILE A 64 0.73 2.36 -0.73
N ARG A 65 0.32 2.35 -1.99
CA ARG A 65 0.54 3.46 -2.94
C ARG A 65 -0.77 4.19 -3.16
N GLY A 66 -0.72 5.51 -3.25
CA GLY A 66 -1.87 6.31 -3.65
C GLY A 66 -1.84 7.69 -3.02
N ASN A 67 -3.00 8.10 -2.49
CA ASN A 67 -3.36 9.42 -2.00
C ASN A 67 -3.76 10.39 -3.13
N THR A 68 -4.88 11.09 -2.90
CA THR A 68 -5.49 12.04 -3.83
C THR A 68 -4.65 13.30 -4.07
N TYR A 69 -3.86 13.71 -3.09
CA TYR A 69 -3.17 15.01 -3.09
C TYR A 69 -1.66 14.91 -3.16
N GLU A 70 -1.08 13.76 -2.85
CA GLU A 70 0.36 13.53 -2.82
C GLU A 70 0.62 12.16 -3.44
N HIS A 71 1.13 12.06 -4.67
CA HIS A 71 1.49 10.75 -5.21
C HIS A 71 2.60 10.13 -4.36
N GLN A 72 2.26 9.13 -3.55
CA GLN A 72 3.18 8.60 -2.55
C GLN A 72 3.03 7.10 -2.33
N VAL A 73 4.08 6.52 -1.77
CA VAL A 73 4.10 5.17 -1.20
C VAL A 73 4.37 5.28 0.29
N LEU A 74 3.49 4.69 1.09
CA LEU A 74 3.71 4.52 2.53
C LEU A 74 4.10 3.06 2.79
N VAL A 75 5.07 2.87 3.68
CA VAL A 75 5.49 1.54 4.14
C VAL A 75 5.32 1.47 5.65
N PHE A 76 4.75 0.37 6.11
CA PHE A 76 4.48 0.08 7.51
C PHE A 76 5.13 -1.23 7.89
N GLU A 77 5.66 -1.28 9.11
CA GLU A 77 5.98 -2.53 9.79
C GLU A 77 4.67 -3.26 10.13
N PHE A 78 4.64 -4.57 9.93
CA PHE A 78 3.49 -5.41 10.22
C PHE A 78 3.88 -6.47 11.27
N PRO A 79 3.05 -6.71 12.31
CA PRO A 79 1.66 -6.24 12.49
C PRO A 79 1.53 -4.91 13.25
N SER A 80 2.61 -4.23 13.63
CA SER A 80 2.53 -3.01 14.46
C SER A 80 1.83 -1.83 13.78
N LEU A 81 1.78 -1.83 12.45
CA LEU A 81 1.33 -0.74 11.58
C LEU A 81 2.03 0.59 11.87
N ARG A 82 3.25 0.53 12.41
CA ARG A 82 4.11 1.70 12.53
C ARG A 82 4.65 2.05 11.16
N ARG A 83 4.40 3.28 10.70
CA ARG A 83 4.95 3.78 9.44
C ARG A 83 6.48 3.84 9.53
N THR A 84 7.17 3.11 8.66
CA THR A 84 8.63 3.14 8.54
C THR A 84 9.08 4.09 7.45
N ARG A 85 8.37 4.18 6.33
CA ARG A 85 8.75 5.06 5.20
C ARG A 85 7.56 5.82 4.61
N LYS A 86 7.87 7.01 4.09
CA LYS A 86 7.03 7.83 3.19
C LYS A 86 7.89 8.18 1.99
N ILE A 87 7.50 7.72 0.80
CA ILE A 87 8.24 7.94 -0.45
C ILE A 87 7.36 8.79 -1.36
N SER A 88 7.76 10.04 -1.62
CA SER A 88 7.08 10.91 -2.57
C SER A 88 7.49 10.57 -4.00
N LEU A 89 6.51 10.40 -4.89
CA LEU A 89 6.72 10.06 -6.31
C LEU A 89 6.76 11.29 -7.24
N GLY A 90 6.73 12.50 -6.69
CA GLY A 90 6.76 13.76 -7.43
C GLY A 90 5.55 14.65 -7.15
N ASP A 91 5.53 15.85 -7.75
CA ASP A 91 4.51 16.87 -7.50
C ASP A 91 3.22 16.61 -8.30
N PRO A 92 2.08 16.34 -7.64
CA PRO A 92 0.78 16.18 -8.30
C PRO A 92 0.25 17.46 -8.94
N LYS A 93 0.77 18.64 -8.58
CA LYS A 93 0.37 19.94 -9.16
C LYS A 93 1.11 20.27 -10.46
N ARG A 94 2.18 19.54 -10.76
CA ARG A 94 2.87 19.59 -12.06
C ARG A 94 2.83 18.20 -12.71
N PRO A 95 1.62 17.67 -13.00
CA PRO A 95 1.52 16.39 -13.69
C PRO A 95 2.14 16.60 -15.06
N ASN A 96 3.33 16.06 -15.28
CA ASN A 96 3.84 15.96 -16.63
C ASN A 96 2.88 15.01 -17.34
N ARG A 97 2.03 15.53 -18.24
CA ARG A 97 0.91 14.78 -18.85
C ARG A 97 1.35 13.51 -19.58
N ASN A 98 2.65 13.39 -19.85
CA ASN A 98 3.29 12.24 -20.49
C ASN A 98 3.89 11.21 -19.49
N PHE A 99 3.82 11.44 -18.17
CA PHE A 99 4.46 10.61 -17.12
C PHE A 99 3.48 10.32 -15.96
N SER A 100 2.35 9.68 -16.28
CA SER A 100 1.40 9.22 -15.27
C SER A 100 1.98 8.01 -14.53
N TRP A 101 2.18 8.14 -13.22
CA TRP A 101 2.43 6.96 -12.38
C TRP A 101 1.19 6.08 -12.37
N LEU A 102 1.32 4.82 -12.79
CA LEU A 102 0.25 3.83 -12.63
C LEU A 102 0.01 3.53 -11.15
N TRP A 103 -1.19 3.07 -10.82
CA TRP A 103 -1.58 2.74 -9.45
C TRP A 103 -0.99 1.41 -8.99
N GLU A 104 -0.80 0.49 -9.91
CA GLU A 104 -0.24 -0.84 -9.71
C GLU A 104 1.25 -0.85 -10.05
N ASN A 105 2.03 0.01 -9.38
CA ASN A 105 3.45 0.21 -9.71
C ASN A 105 4.40 -0.12 -8.55
N VAL A 106 3.92 -0.79 -7.50
CA VAL A 106 4.73 -1.18 -6.34
C VAL A 106 4.67 -2.68 -6.11
N ALA A 107 5.82 -3.27 -5.77
CA ALA A 107 5.92 -4.68 -5.38
C ALA A 107 7.12 -4.86 -4.44
N PHE A 108 7.03 -5.80 -3.51
CA PHE A 108 8.22 -6.23 -2.77
C PHE A 108 9.07 -7.16 -3.63
N GLY A 109 10.39 -6.97 -3.56
CA GLY A 109 11.36 -7.85 -4.21
C GLY A 109 11.50 -9.17 -3.46
N ALA A 110 12.23 -10.11 -4.09
CA ALA A 110 12.52 -11.41 -3.47
C ALA A 110 13.44 -11.30 -2.24
N ARG A 111 14.27 -10.25 -2.19
CA ARG A 111 15.11 -9.95 -1.02
C ARG A 111 14.26 -9.29 0.08
N PRO A 112 14.34 -9.76 1.34
CA PRO A 112 13.68 -9.10 2.45
C PRO A 112 14.04 -7.61 2.53
N GLY A 113 13.07 -6.79 2.88
CA GLY A 113 13.26 -5.35 3.05
C GLY A 113 13.41 -4.54 1.74
N VAL A 114 13.30 -5.17 0.57
CA VAL A 114 13.42 -4.47 -0.72
C VAL A 114 12.04 -4.18 -1.31
N LEU A 115 11.76 -2.89 -1.55
CA LEU A 115 10.60 -2.41 -2.28
C LEU A 115 11.01 -1.95 -3.68
N TRP A 116 10.30 -2.44 -4.68
CA TRP A 116 10.40 -1.99 -6.05
C TRP A 116 9.25 -1.04 -6.42
N ILE A 117 9.60 0.03 -7.14
CA ILE A 117 8.65 1.02 -7.63
C ILE A 117 8.89 1.20 -9.14
N GLY A 118 7.93 0.79 -9.96
CA GLY A 118 7.93 1.04 -11.39
C GLY A 118 7.70 2.51 -11.70
N THR A 119 8.54 3.08 -12.54
CA THR A 119 8.50 4.49 -12.93
C THR A 119 7.78 4.70 -14.26
N PRO A 120 7.26 5.91 -14.54
CA PRO A 120 6.63 6.18 -15.82
C PRO A 120 7.61 6.16 -17.00
N SER A 121 8.93 6.20 -16.75
CA SER A 121 9.96 6.06 -17.80
C SER A 121 10.28 4.61 -18.15
N GLY A 122 9.55 3.63 -17.59
CA GLY A 122 9.79 2.20 -17.84
C GLY A 122 10.99 1.64 -17.08
N THR A 123 11.40 2.27 -15.97
CA THR A 123 12.48 1.77 -15.10
C THR A 123 11.94 1.30 -13.75
N LEU A 124 12.75 0.55 -13.00
CA LEU A 124 12.42 0.12 -11.64
C LEU A 124 13.34 0.85 -10.66
N LEU A 125 12.75 1.49 -9.65
CA LEU A 125 13.49 2.01 -8.51
C LEU A 125 13.49 0.96 -7.40
N GLU A 126 14.68 0.69 -6.86
CA GLU A 126 14.83 -0.12 -5.67
C GLU A 126 14.94 0.78 -4.42
N ARG A 127 14.25 0.38 -3.35
CA ARG A 127 14.26 1.06 -2.06
C ARG A 127 14.41 0.05 -0.94
N ASP A 128 15.35 0.32 -0.05
CA ASP A 128 15.47 -0.36 1.23
C ASP A 128 14.42 0.22 2.20
N VAL A 129 13.59 -0.64 2.80
CA VAL A 129 12.55 -0.23 3.76
C VAL A 129 13.01 -0.32 5.21
N GLU A 130 14.17 -0.94 5.45
CA GLU A 130 14.80 -1.09 6.76
C GLU A 130 15.74 0.09 7.06
N ARG A 131 16.31 0.75 6.03
CA ARG A 131 17.29 1.87 6.14
C ARG A 131 16.83 3.23 5.63
#